data_AF-A0A946PPG9-F1
#
_entry.id   AF-A0A946PPG9-F1
#
_cell.length_a   1.000
_cell.length_b   1.000
_cell.length_c   1.000
_cell.angle_alpha   90.00
_cell.angle_beta   90.00
_cell.angle_gamma   90.00
#
_symmetry.space_group_name_H-M   'P 1'
#
loop_
_entity.id
_entity.type
_entity.pdbx_description
1 polymer ?
#
loop_
_entity_poly.entity_id
_entity_poly.type
_entity_poly.pdbx_seq_one_letter_code
_entity_poly.pdbx_strand_id
1 'polypeptide(L)'
;MANENNWVKILINKLGLLSTADFCRKTDLGRGLVDKLSAGDNQPRFDTLVKIKEAFPQVNMNWLVTRRGEILEEVLDDEETVILELYRKNVKGRNHSRLTMSFVSTVAWVAQEHDEWDQMDINSKALELEEGELSEFRATLLLKQRQRRLISEVLRRTPEKPRGLLDLQTRYEELKELLGQVNDSIQGIINLLVHKE
;
A
#
# COMPACT_ATOMS: atom_id res chain seq x y z
N MET A 1 17.07 10.69 -34.95
CA MET A 1 15.72 10.68 -34.35
C MET A 1 15.12 9.31 -34.62
N ALA A 2 15.04 8.44 -33.61
CA ALA A 2 14.46 7.11 -33.78
C ALA A 2 12.96 7.25 -34.04
N ASN A 3 12.45 6.47 -34.99
CA ASN A 3 11.10 6.55 -35.52
C ASN A 3 10.04 6.39 -34.40
N GLU A 4 9.49 7.49 -33.90
CA GLU A 4 8.41 7.51 -32.89
C GLU A 4 7.18 6.69 -33.32
N ASN A 5 7.05 6.38 -34.62
CA ASN A 5 5.96 5.56 -35.16
C ASN A 5 6.06 4.06 -34.87
N ASN A 6 7.23 3.53 -34.50
CA ASN A 6 7.37 2.09 -34.22
C ASN A 6 7.12 1.76 -32.75
N TRP A 7 5.88 1.96 -32.33
CA TRP A 7 5.43 1.70 -30.97
C TRP A 7 5.63 0.23 -30.55
N VAL A 8 5.59 -0.72 -31.49
CA VAL A 8 5.79 -2.14 -31.21
C VAL A 8 7.22 -2.39 -30.73
N LYS A 9 8.22 -1.83 -31.41
CA LYS A 9 9.63 -1.93 -30.97
C LYS A 9 9.84 -1.26 -29.61
N ILE A 10 9.21 -0.11 -29.38
CA ILE A 10 9.27 0.59 -28.09
C ILE A 10 8.71 -0.31 -26.98
N LEU A 11 7.55 -0.95 -27.23
CA LEU A 11 6.92 -1.86 -26.29
C LEU A 11 7.79 -3.09 -26.01
N ILE A 12 8.32 -3.74 -27.05
CA ILE A 12 9.22 -4.91 -26.94
C ILE A 12 10.43 -4.57 -26.06
N ASN A 13 11.07 -3.43 -26.32
CA ASN A 13 12.21 -2.98 -25.55
C ASN A 13 11.83 -2.70 -24.08
N LYS A 14 10.69 -2.04 -23.86
CA LYS A 14 10.21 -1.73 -22.51
C LYS A 14 9.85 -2.98 -21.70
N LEU A 15 9.36 -4.02 -22.37
CA LEU A 15 9.08 -5.34 -21.78
C LEU A 15 10.34 -6.21 -21.60
N GLY A 16 11.52 -5.75 -22.03
CA GLY A 16 12.76 -6.51 -21.93
C GLY A 16 12.79 -7.78 -22.79
N LEU A 17 11.99 -7.83 -23.86
CA LEU A 17 11.95 -8.98 -24.75
C LEU A 17 13.14 -8.99 -25.72
N LEU A 18 13.67 -10.17 -26.01
CA LEU A 18 14.87 -10.34 -26.85
C LEU A 18 14.57 -10.11 -28.34
N SER A 19 13.33 -10.33 -28.79
CA SER A 19 12.98 -10.23 -30.20
C SER A 19 11.48 -10.00 -30.48
N THR A 20 11.17 -9.57 -31.70
CA THR A 20 9.79 -9.56 -32.24
C THR A 20 9.18 -10.96 -32.29
N ALA A 21 9.99 -12.02 -32.46
CA ALA A 21 9.49 -13.39 -32.43
C ALA A 21 9.00 -13.79 -31.03
N ASP A 22 9.70 -13.37 -29.98
CA ASP A 22 9.26 -13.58 -28.59
C ASP A 22 7.94 -12.89 -28.30
N PHE A 23 7.80 -11.65 -28.79
CA PHE A 23 6.55 -10.91 -28.70
C PHE A 23 5.40 -11.62 -29.42
N CYS A 24 5.62 -12.08 -30.67
CA CYS A 24 4.61 -12.83 -31.43
C CYS A 24 4.19 -14.11 -30.69
N ARG A 25 5.15 -14.87 -30.14
CA ARG A 25 4.88 -16.11 -29.41
C ARG A 25 4.06 -15.89 -28.15
N LYS A 26 4.39 -14.86 -27.36
CA LYS A 26 3.68 -14.55 -26.11
C LYS A 26 2.26 -14.01 -26.35
N THR A 27 2.06 -13.26 -27.43
CA THR A 27 0.77 -12.61 -27.76
C THR A 27 -0.12 -13.42 -28.70
N ASP A 28 0.38 -14.52 -29.26
CA ASP A 28 -0.31 -15.25 -30.34
C ASP A 28 -0.70 -14.34 -31.52
N LEU A 29 0.16 -13.36 -31.82
CA LEU A 29 0.00 -12.48 -32.97
C LEU A 29 0.88 -12.96 -34.12
N GLY A 30 0.29 -13.02 -35.33
CA GLY A 30 1.03 -13.39 -36.53
C GLY A 30 2.12 -12.37 -36.87
N ARG A 31 3.30 -12.85 -37.28
CA ARG A 31 4.46 -11.98 -37.58
C ARG A 31 4.15 -10.88 -38.60
N GLY A 32 3.43 -11.22 -39.67
CA GLY A 32 3.05 -10.24 -40.70
C GLY A 32 2.09 -9.14 -40.19
N LEU A 33 1.29 -9.40 -39.16
CA LEU A 33 0.48 -8.37 -38.51
C LEU A 33 1.39 -7.45 -37.67
N VAL A 34 2.28 -8.03 -36.88
CA VAL A 34 3.22 -7.27 -36.03
C VAL A 34 4.15 -6.38 -36.87
N ASP A 35 4.59 -6.86 -38.03
CA ASP A 35 5.42 -6.08 -38.95
C ASP A 35 4.65 -4.86 -39.53
N LYS A 36 3.36 -5.02 -39.88
CA LYS A 36 2.49 -3.90 -40.31
C LYS A 36 2.24 -2.89 -39.20
N LEU A 37 2.04 -3.34 -37.97
CA LEU A 37 1.88 -2.46 -36.80
C LEU A 37 3.16 -1.67 -36.52
N SER A 38 4.31 -2.32 -36.72
CA SER A 38 5.64 -1.72 -36.57
C SER A 38 5.95 -0.66 -37.63
N ALA A 39 5.34 -0.78 -38.82
CA ALA A 39 5.48 0.18 -39.92
C ALA A 39 4.64 1.45 -39.72
N GLY A 40 3.68 1.43 -38.79
CA GLY A 40 2.75 2.55 -38.57
C GLY A 40 1.57 2.58 -39.55
N ASP A 41 1.44 1.56 -40.40
CA ASP A 41 0.44 1.50 -41.47
C ASP A 41 -1.00 1.24 -40.96
N ASN A 42 -1.15 0.75 -39.72
CA ASN A 42 -2.46 0.41 -39.14
C ASN A 42 -2.49 0.65 -37.63
N GLN A 43 -3.63 1.16 -37.15
CA GLN A 43 -3.96 1.10 -35.72
C GLN A 43 -4.29 -0.35 -35.33
N PRO A 44 -3.84 -0.83 -34.15
CA PRO A 44 -4.20 -2.16 -33.66
C PRO A 44 -5.72 -2.27 -33.49
N ARG A 45 -6.29 -3.38 -33.93
CA ARG A 45 -7.71 -3.70 -33.68
C ARG A 45 -7.91 -4.08 -32.23
N PHE A 46 -9.16 -4.03 -31.77
CA PHE A 46 -9.53 -4.43 -30.41
C PHE A 46 -8.98 -5.81 -30.02
N ASP A 47 -9.16 -6.83 -30.87
CA ASP A 47 -8.61 -8.18 -30.64
C ASP A 47 -7.08 -8.20 -30.45
N THR A 48 -6.36 -7.38 -31.24
CA THR A 48 -4.91 -7.22 -31.09
C THR A 48 -4.55 -6.60 -29.74
N LEU A 49 -5.32 -5.61 -29.29
CA LEU A 49 -5.11 -4.97 -27.99
C LEU A 49 -5.37 -5.93 -26.83
N VAL A 50 -6.44 -6.73 -26.92
CA VAL A 50 -6.79 -7.76 -25.93
C VAL A 50 -5.67 -8.78 -25.81
N LYS A 51 -5.23 -9.37 -26.94
CA LYS A 51 -4.11 -10.33 -26.96
C LYS A 51 -2.82 -9.79 -26.34
N ILE A 52 -2.50 -8.51 -26.58
CA ILE A 52 -1.33 -7.87 -25.97
C ILE A 52 -1.53 -7.70 -24.46
N LYS A 53 -2.71 -7.27 -24.01
CA LYS A 53 -3.01 -7.05 -22.59
C LYS A 53 -3.07 -8.36 -21.80
N GLU A 54 -3.63 -9.43 -22.37
CA GLU A 54 -3.65 -10.75 -21.75
C GLU A 54 -2.23 -11.33 -21.62
N ALA A 55 -1.40 -11.20 -22.65
CA ALA A 55 -0.02 -11.67 -22.63
C ALA A 55 0.90 -10.83 -21.72
N PHE A 56 0.58 -9.54 -21.56
CA PHE A 56 1.35 -8.60 -20.75
C PHE A 56 0.40 -7.69 -19.96
N PRO A 57 -0.13 -8.17 -18.82
CA PRO A 57 -1.08 -7.42 -18.00
C PRO A 57 -0.57 -6.05 -17.53
N GLN A 58 0.74 -5.89 -17.42
CA GLN A 58 1.38 -4.62 -17.06
C GLN A 58 1.37 -3.58 -18.19
N VAL A 59 0.96 -3.92 -19.41
CA VAL A 59 0.93 -2.96 -20.51
C VAL A 59 -0.26 -2.03 -20.35
N ASN A 60 0.01 -0.73 -20.35
CA ASN A 60 -1.02 0.29 -20.19
C ASN A 60 -1.90 0.37 -21.45
N MET A 61 -3.19 0.07 -21.29
CA MET A 61 -4.15 0.08 -22.40
C MET A 61 -4.31 1.48 -23.03
N ASN A 62 -4.27 2.54 -22.21
CA ASN A 62 -4.36 3.91 -22.71
C ASN A 62 -3.16 4.26 -23.58
N TRP A 63 -1.97 3.80 -23.22
CA TRP A 63 -0.79 3.98 -24.05
C TRP A 63 -0.87 3.17 -25.36
N LEU A 64 -1.40 1.95 -25.32
CA LEU A 64 -1.60 1.15 -26.54
C LEU A 64 -2.54 1.83 -27.55
N VAL A 65 -3.57 2.52 -27.06
CA VAL A 65 -4.56 3.18 -27.92
C VAL A 65 -4.08 4.57 -28.37
N THR A 66 -3.54 5.36 -27.45
CA THR A 66 -3.27 6.80 -27.69
C THR A 66 -1.81 7.11 -27.99
N ARG A 67 -0.89 6.18 -27.68
CA ARG A 67 0.57 6.38 -27.69
C ARG A 67 1.05 7.47 -26.73
N ARG A 68 0.26 7.83 -25.73
CA ARG A 68 0.58 8.84 -24.72
C ARG A 68 0.57 8.24 -23.32
N GLY A 69 1.37 8.85 -22.43
CA GLY A 69 1.51 8.41 -21.04
C GLY A 69 2.52 7.27 -20.89
N GLU A 70 2.45 6.60 -19.73
CA GLU A 70 3.35 5.51 -19.38
C GLU A 70 3.03 4.23 -20.18
N ILE A 71 4.06 3.55 -20.66
CA ILE A 71 3.93 2.31 -21.45
C ILE A 71 3.43 1.16 -20.57
N LEU A 72 3.93 1.10 -19.35
CA LEU A 72 3.60 0.09 -18.36
C LEU A 72 2.84 0.73 -17.21
N GLU A 73 1.93 -0.02 -16.63
CA GLU A 73 1.23 0.30 -15.40
C GLU A 73 1.40 -0.83 -14.39
N GLU A 74 1.28 -0.49 -13.12
CA GLU A 74 1.26 -1.45 -12.04
C GLU A 74 0.03 -2.35 -12.18
N VAL A 75 0.25 -3.66 -12.11
CA VAL A 75 -0.83 -4.65 -12.08
C VAL A 75 -1.13 -4.90 -10.63
N LEU A 76 -2.35 -4.55 -10.23
CA LEU A 76 -2.84 -4.87 -8.91
C LEU A 76 -3.22 -6.35 -8.87
N ASP A 77 -2.87 -7.02 -7.78
CA ASP A 77 -3.44 -8.33 -7.49
C ASP A 77 -4.91 -8.23 -7.04
N ASP A 78 -5.53 -9.39 -6.80
CA ASP A 78 -6.96 -9.45 -6.46
C ASP A 78 -7.22 -8.78 -5.10
N GLU A 79 -6.34 -8.97 -4.12
CA GLU A 79 -6.42 -8.37 -2.79
C GLU A 79 -6.23 -6.84 -2.84
N GLU A 80 -5.23 -6.35 -3.55
CA GLU A 80 -4.97 -4.93 -3.78
C GLU A 80 -6.15 -4.25 -4.48
N THR A 81 -6.76 -4.95 -5.45
CA THR A 81 -7.97 -4.49 -6.14
C THR A 81 -9.12 -4.32 -5.15
N VAL A 82 -9.37 -5.31 -4.29
CA VAL A 82 -10.41 -5.25 -3.25
C VAL A 82 -10.16 -4.10 -2.27
N ILE A 83 -8.93 -3.93 -1.79
CA ILE A 83 -8.55 -2.85 -0.87
C ILE A 83 -8.82 -1.49 -1.52
N LEU A 84 -8.41 -1.32 -2.77
CA LEU A 84 -8.58 -0.07 -3.51
C LEU A 84 -10.06 0.24 -3.77
N GLU A 85 -10.88 -0.76 -4.07
CA GLU A 85 -12.33 -0.62 -4.20
C GLU A 85 -12.98 -0.19 -2.89
N LEU A 86 -12.62 -0.83 -1.77
CA LEU A 86 -13.11 -0.46 -0.43
C LEU A 86 -12.73 0.98 -0.09
N TYR A 87 -11.49 1.38 -0.34
CA TYR A 87 -11.04 2.76 -0.15
C TYR A 87 -11.85 3.74 -1.01
N ARG A 88 -12.02 3.45 -2.31
CA ARG A 88 -12.75 4.32 -3.23
C ARG A 88 -14.22 4.49 -2.81
N LYS A 89 -14.89 3.39 -2.47
CA LYS A 89 -16.29 3.33 -2.08
C LYS A 89 -16.56 4.01 -0.73
N ASN A 90 -15.73 3.74 0.28
CA ASN A 90 -16.03 4.12 1.66
C ASN A 90 -15.32 5.39 2.13
N VAL A 91 -14.16 5.72 1.56
CA VAL A 91 -13.30 6.83 2.00
C VAL A 91 -13.24 7.92 0.95
N LYS A 92 -12.68 7.63 -0.24
CA LYS A 92 -12.46 8.64 -1.29
C LYS A 92 -13.76 9.30 -1.76
N GLY A 93 -14.80 8.49 -2.00
CA GLY A 93 -16.11 8.97 -2.46
C GLY A 93 -16.81 9.94 -1.51
N ARG A 94 -16.45 9.94 -0.21
CA ARG A 94 -17.00 10.87 0.78
C ARG A 94 -16.34 12.25 0.77
N ASN A 95 -15.20 12.41 0.09
CA ASN A 95 -14.44 13.65 -0.02
C ASN A 95 -14.19 14.37 1.33
N HIS A 96 -13.94 13.59 2.39
CA HIS A 96 -13.81 14.11 3.75
C HIS A 96 -12.38 13.96 4.27
N SER A 97 -11.60 15.05 4.24
CA SER A 97 -10.16 15.05 4.56
C SER A 97 -9.82 14.36 5.89
N ARG A 98 -10.62 14.59 6.96
CA ARG A 98 -10.39 13.94 8.26
C ARG A 98 -10.55 12.42 8.20
N LEU A 99 -11.49 11.92 7.40
CA LEU A 99 -11.71 10.50 7.23
C LEU A 99 -10.56 9.87 6.45
N THR A 100 -10.10 10.54 5.39
CA THR A 100 -8.92 10.09 4.62
C THR A 100 -7.69 9.99 5.53
N MET A 101 -7.43 11.01 6.34
CA MET A 101 -6.29 10.99 7.27
C MET A 101 -6.41 9.90 8.34
N SER A 102 -7.63 9.67 8.87
CA SER A 102 -7.88 8.59 9.84
C SER A 102 -7.66 7.21 9.21
N PHE A 103 -8.12 7.00 7.97
CA PHE A 103 -7.90 5.77 7.21
C PHE A 103 -6.40 5.51 6.99
N VAL A 104 -5.67 6.51 6.48
CA VAL A 104 -4.21 6.39 6.24
C VAL A 104 -3.47 6.05 7.53
N SER A 105 -3.81 6.69 8.66
CA SER A 105 -3.23 6.35 9.96
C SER A 105 -3.55 4.92 10.37
N THR A 106 -4.79 4.48 10.17
CA THR A 106 -5.24 3.13 10.54
C THR A 106 -4.46 2.07 9.77
N VAL A 107 -4.28 2.25 8.45
CA VAL A 107 -3.48 1.32 7.62
C VAL A 107 -2.06 1.20 8.15
N ALA A 108 -1.42 2.31 8.53
CA ALA A 108 -0.07 2.29 9.10
C ALA A 108 0.00 1.52 10.44
N TRP A 109 -1.05 1.62 11.27
CA TRP A 109 -1.08 0.94 12.58
C TRP A 109 -1.43 -0.55 12.50
N VAL A 110 -2.18 -1.00 11.49
CA VAL A 110 -2.60 -2.41 11.38
C VAL A 110 -1.39 -3.35 11.30
N ALA A 111 -0.39 -3.02 10.49
CA ALA A 111 0.82 -3.85 10.37
C ALA A 111 1.59 -3.90 11.70
N GLN A 112 1.84 -2.74 12.30
CA GLN A 112 2.53 -2.66 13.60
C GLN A 112 1.80 -3.47 14.68
N GLU A 113 0.47 -3.35 14.76
CA GLU A 113 -0.31 -4.07 15.77
C GLU A 113 -0.30 -5.57 15.53
N HIS A 114 -0.37 -6.01 14.27
CA HIS A 114 -0.22 -7.42 13.93
C HIS A 114 1.11 -7.99 14.43
N ASP A 115 2.22 -7.28 14.16
CA ASP A 115 3.55 -7.69 14.63
C ASP A 115 3.63 -7.75 16.16
N GLU A 116 2.97 -6.82 16.86
CA GLU A 116 2.90 -6.81 18.32
C GLU A 116 2.12 -8.02 18.88
N TRP A 117 1.03 -8.41 18.22
CA TRP A 117 0.28 -9.61 18.57
C TRP A 117 1.09 -10.88 18.35
N ASP A 118 1.76 -11.00 17.20
CA ASP A 118 2.63 -12.13 16.89
C ASP A 118 3.77 -12.25 17.90
N GLN A 119 4.40 -11.13 18.26
CA GLN A 119 5.48 -11.12 19.25
C GLN A 119 5.00 -11.55 20.64
N MET A 120 3.81 -11.12 21.06
CA MET A 120 3.25 -11.54 22.34
C MET A 120 2.90 -13.03 22.34
N ASP A 121 2.39 -13.57 21.23
CA ASP A 121 2.10 -15.00 21.08
C ASP A 121 3.37 -15.87 21.10
N ILE A 122 4.45 -15.38 20.51
CA ILE A 122 5.78 -16.01 20.62
C ILE A 122 6.25 -16.02 22.08
N ASN A 123 6.13 -14.88 22.77
CA ASN A 123 6.56 -14.74 24.15
C ASN A 123 5.73 -15.63 25.10
N SER A 124 4.42 -15.74 24.88
CA SER A 124 3.55 -16.57 25.72
C SER A 124 3.87 -18.04 25.58
N LYS A 125 4.16 -18.50 24.35
CA LYS A 125 4.64 -19.87 24.09
C LYS A 125 5.97 -20.15 24.77
N ALA A 126 6.90 -19.19 24.76
CA ALA A 126 8.20 -19.34 25.42
C ALA A 126 8.09 -19.43 26.95
N LEU A 127 7.06 -18.81 27.54
CA LEU A 127 6.76 -18.86 28.97
C LEU A 127 5.78 -19.97 29.35
N GLU A 128 5.33 -20.78 28.39
CA GLU A 128 4.37 -21.88 28.59
C GLU A 128 3.05 -21.44 29.26
N LEU A 129 2.61 -20.20 29.01
CA LEU A 129 1.38 -19.66 29.62
C LEU A 129 0.12 -20.31 29.05
N GLU A 130 -0.87 -20.55 29.92
CA GLU A 130 -2.19 -21.00 29.51
C GLU A 130 -3.04 -19.85 28.94
N GLU A 131 -4.03 -20.18 28.11
CA GLU A 131 -4.91 -19.19 27.47
C GLU A 131 -5.65 -18.28 28.48
N GLY A 132 -5.99 -18.82 29.66
CA GLY A 132 -6.61 -18.05 30.73
C GLY A 132 -5.69 -16.94 31.28
N GLU A 133 -4.41 -17.22 31.41
CA GLU A 133 -3.38 -16.28 31.90
C GLU A 133 -3.07 -15.19 30.88
N LEU A 134 -3.18 -15.53 29.58
CA LEU A 134 -2.91 -14.59 28.49
C LEU A 134 -4.06 -13.60 28.26
N SER A 135 -5.28 -13.96 28.64
CA SER A 135 -6.50 -13.18 28.35
C SER A 135 -6.43 -11.71 28.81
N GLU A 136 -5.86 -11.45 29.98
CA GLU A 136 -5.69 -10.11 30.52
C GLU A 136 -4.66 -9.29 29.75
N PHE A 137 -3.54 -9.91 29.35
CA PHE A 137 -2.54 -9.27 28.49
C PHE A 137 -3.12 -8.93 27.13
N ARG A 138 -3.90 -9.82 26.51
CA ARG A 138 -4.60 -9.55 25.23
C ARG A 138 -5.56 -8.37 25.37
N ALA A 139 -6.42 -8.39 26.38
CA ALA A 139 -7.37 -7.31 26.62
C ALA A 139 -6.64 -5.96 26.82
N THR A 140 -5.57 -5.96 27.61
CA THR A 140 -4.78 -4.77 27.89
C THR A 140 -4.02 -4.28 26.65
N LEU A 141 -3.42 -5.17 25.87
CA LEU A 141 -2.75 -4.84 24.61
C LEU A 141 -3.71 -4.13 23.65
N LEU A 142 -4.90 -4.68 23.46
CA LEU A 142 -5.95 -4.09 22.62
C LEU A 142 -6.32 -2.67 23.09
N LEU A 143 -6.50 -2.48 24.40
CA LEU A 143 -6.82 -1.18 24.99
C LEU A 143 -5.69 -0.17 24.79
N LYS A 144 -4.43 -0.57 24.99
CA LYS A 144 -3.27 0.31 24.83
C LYS A 144 -3.02 0.65 23.36
N GLN A 145 -3.16 -0.29 22.44
CA GLN A 145 -3.13 -0.03 20.99
C GLN A 145 -4.22 0.99 20.62
N ARG A 146 -5.45 0.84 21.13
CA ARG A 146 -6.52 1.83 20.92
C ARG A 146 -6.15 3.21 21.47
N GLN A 147 -5.57 3.27 22.67
CA GLN A 147 -5.10 4.50 23.29
C GLN A 147 -4.02 5.18 22.43
N ARG A 148 -3.04 4.42 21.92
CA ARG A 148 -1.99 4.89 21.01
C ARG A 148 -2.58 5.54 19.76
N ARG A 149 -3.57 4.91 19.14
CA ARG A 149 -4.25 5.44 17.94
C ARG A 149 -4.88 6.81 18.20
N LEU A 150 -5.63 6.91 19.32
CA LEU A 150 -6.30 8.15 19.71
C LEU A 150 -5.30 9.28 19.97
N ILE A 151 -4.25 9.02 20.74
CA ILE A 151 -3.21 10.01 21.04
C ILE A 151 -2.51 10.45 19.74
N SER A 152 -2.12 9.50 18.89
CA SER A 152 -1.44 9.78 17.63
C SER A 152 -2.30 10.62 16.67
N GLU A 153 -3.61 10.37 16.61
CA GLU A 153 -4.54 11.15 15.80
C GLU A 153 -4.66 12.60 16.30
N VAL A 154 -4.69 12.81 17.63
CA VAL A 154 -4.70 14.15 18.23
C VAL A 154 -3.36 14.84 18.04
N LEU A 155 -2.25 14.14 18.25
CA LEU A 155 -0.88 14.66 18.09
C LEU A 155 -0.65 15.18 16.68
N ARG A 156 -1.02 14.40 15.64
CA ARG A 156 -0.87 14.80 14.23
C ARG A 156 -1.64 16.09 13.87
N ARG A 157 -2.69 16.42 14.63
CA ARG A 157 -3.49 17.65 14.44
C ARG A 157 -2.99 18.81 15.30
N THR A 158 -2.12 18.53 16.27
CA THR A 158 -1.59 19.53 17.18
C THR A 158 -0.36 20.16 16.52
N PRO A 159 -0.33 21.51 16.35
CA PRO A 159 0.83 22.17 15.79
C PRO A 159 2.03 22.04 16.75
N GLU A 160 3.21 21.75 16.18
CA GLU A 160 4.46 21.58 16.95
C GLU A 160 4.89 22.85 17.68
N LYS A 161 4.57 24.03 17.12
CA LYS A 161 4.90 25.33 17.70
C LYS A 161 3.62 26.12 17.98
N PRO A 162 3.46 26.72 19.17
CA PRO A 162 2.35 27.63 19.43
C PRO A 162 2.42 28.84 18.49
N ARG A 163 1.27 29.42 18.15
CA ARG A 163 1.21 30.79 17.63
C ARG A 163 1.40 31.76 18.80
N GLY A 164 2.63 31.91 19.31
CA GLY A 164 2.91 32.77 20.46
C GLY A 164 4.26 32.53 21.12
N LEU A 165 4.65 33.46 21.99
CA LEU A 165 5.99 33.64 22.57
C LEU A 165 6.01 33.21 24.05
N LEU A 166 5.64 31.96 24.36
CA LEU A 166 5.68 31.42 25.72
C LEU A 166 6.36 30.03 25.73
N ASP A 167 7.34 29.91 26.62
CA ASP A 167 8.27 28.80 26.81
C ASP A 167 7.75 27.77 27.83
N LEU A 168 6.48 27.36 27.67
CA LEU A 168 5.82 26.33 28.47
C LEU A 168 5.76 25.03 27.66
N GLN A 169 5.83 23.87 28.33
CA GLN A 169 5.67 22.56 27.68
C GLN A 169 4.41 22.60 26.82
N THR A 170 4.60 22.39 25.52
CA THR A 170 3.49 22.54 24.59
C THR A 170 2.60 21.32 24.70
N ARG A 171 1.30 21.49 24.43
CA ARG A 171 0.37 20.36 24.27
C ARG A 171 0.89 19.28 23.31
N TYR A 172 1.70 19.68 22.33
CA TYR A 172 2.36 18.74 21.43
C TYR A 172 3.37 17.84 22.18
N GLU A 173 4.25 18.44 22.98
CA GLU A 173 5.22 17.68 23.79
C GLU A 173 4.52 16.80 24.84
N GLU A 174 3.46 17.28 25.50
CA GLU A 174 2.66 16.46 26.42
C GLU A 174 2.07 15.22 25.74
N LEU A 175 1.49 15.39 24.56
CA LEU A 175 0.91 14.28 23.79
C LEU A 175 1.99 13.32 23.27
N LYS A 176 3.17 13.83 22.93
CA LYS A 176 4.31 13.03 22.49
C LYS A 176 4.88 12.19 23.63
N GLU A 177 5.01 12.78 24.82
CA GLU A 177 5.41 12.07 26.03
C GLU A 177 4.40 10.97 26.39
N LEU A 178 3.10 11.31 26.39
CA LEU A 178 2.04 10.35 26.65
C LEU A 178 2.03 9.20 25.62
N LEU A 179 2.29 9.51 24.34
CA LEU A 179 2.44 8.50 23.30
C LEU A 179 3.62 7.56 23.59
N GLY A 180 4.75 8.10 24.04
CA GLY A 180 5.91 7.32 24.48
C GLY A 180 5.56 6.35 25.61
N GLN A 181 4.93 6.86 26.68
CA GLN A 181 4.50 6.05 27.82
C GLN A 181 3.55 4.91 27.41
N VAL A 182 2.62 5.18 26.48
CA VAL A 182 1.73 4.13 25.96
C VAL A 182 2.50 3.08 25.17
N ASN A 183 3.47 3.47 24.34
CA ASN A 183 4.32 2.52 23.62
C ASN A 183 5.17 1.66 24.55
N ASP A 184 5.74 2.25 25.61
CA ASP A 184 6.51 1.50 26.61
C ASP A 184 5.62 0.50 27.35
N SER A 185 4.38 0.90 27.68
CA SER A 185 3.38 0.01 28.27
C SER A 185 3.00 -1.14 27.33
N ILE A 186 2.81 -0.87 26.03
CA ILE A 186 2.58 -1.90 25.01
C ILE A 186 3.74 -2.89 24.99
N GLN A 187 4.98 -2.40 24.99
CA GLN A 187 6.15 -3.28 24.98
C GLN A 187 6.25 -4.13 26.25
N GLY A 188 5.91 -3.56 27.41
CA GLY A 188 5.84 -4.30 28.68
C GLY A 188 4.82 -5.43 28.63
N ILE A 189 3.64 -5.16 28.07
CA ILE A 189 2.55 -6.15 27.88
C ILE A 189 2.97 -7.26 26.91
N ILE A 190 3.55 -6.90 25.76
CA ILE A 190 4.05 -7.86 24.76
C ILE A 190 5.12 -8.77 25.37
N ASN A 191 6.00 -8.21 26.19
CA ASN A 191 7.03 -8.96 26.91
C ASN A 191 6.51 -9.72 28.12
N LEU A 192 5.19 -9.69 28.37
CA LEU A 192 4.50 -10.37 29.47
C LEU A 192 5.12 -10.01 30.84
N LEU A 193 5.60 -8.78 30.96
CA LEU A 193 6.08 -8.27 32.22
C LEU A 193 4.89 -8.03 33.13
N VAL A 194 4.82 -8.76 34.24
CA VAL A 194 3.85 -8.52 35.30
C VAL A 194 4.00 -7.06 35.73
N HIS A 195 2.93 -6.27 35.60
CA HIS A 195 2.82 -5.02 36.33
C HIS A 195 2.81 -5.38 37.81
N LYS A 196 3.99 -5.40 38.43
CA LYS A 196 4.13 -5.45 39.89
C LYS A 196 3.58 -4.14 40.42
N GLU A 197 2.28 -4.13 40.71
CA GLU A 197 1.71 -3.23 41.72
C GLU A 197 1.73 -3.92 43.09
#